data_AF-A0A9Q9WWE5-F1
#
_entry.id   AF-A0A9Q9WWE5-F1
#
_cell.length_a   1.000
_cell.length_b   1.000
_cell.length_c   1.000
_cell.angle_alpha   90.00
_cell.angle_beta   90.00
_cell.angle_gamma   90.00
#
_symmetry.space_group_name_H-M   'P 1'
#
loop_
_entity.id
_entity.type
_entity.pdbx_description
1 polymer ?
#
loop_
_entity_poly.entity_id
_entity_poly.type
_entity_poly.pdbx_seq_one_letter_code
_entity_poly.pdbx_strand_id
1 'polypeptide(L)'
;MASYTHEEFELSQKHEDILGERALLLLHLEAHYEQQKAKTKQQCLMSQAVKERNAQILKDLQNAEKNLQTKQLLHPDIINLETHYWASVERKLPEWKQYLPGKGQLPVSELLRQQKLKTRQQDPSPAQCKGKPPRPKHR
;
A
#
# COMPACT_ATOMS: atom_id res chain seq x y z
N MET A 1 -64.16 31.70 35.95
CA MET A 1 -63.14 32.77 35.76
C MET A 1 -61.81 32.40 36.42
N ALA A 2 -61.76 32.04 37.71
CA ALA A 2 -60.50 31.74 38.40
C ALA A 2 -59.73 30.48 37.90
N SER A 3 -60.43 29.48 37.33
CA SER A 3 -59.77 28.27 36.78
C SER A 3 -59.00 28.56 35.49
N TYR A 4 -59.57 29.38 34.60
CA TYR A 4 -58.97 29.75 33.32
C TYR A 4 -57.68 30.55 33.51
N THR A 5 -57.69 31.50 34.47
CA THR A 5 -56.49 32.29 34.80
C THR A 5 -55.36 31.45 35.39
N HIS A 6 -55.68 30.37 36.11
CA HIS A 6 -54.67 29.47 36.65
C HIS A 6 -54.02 28.63 35.55
N GLU A 7 -54.83 28.12 34.60
CA GLU A 7 -54.34 27.35 33.45
C GLU A 7 -53.43 28.18 32.52
N GLU A 8 -53.80 29.43 32.24
CA GLU A 8 -52.98 30.37 31.45
C GLU A 8 -51.62 30.67 32.13
N PHE A 9 -51.61 30.76 33.45
CA PHE A 9 -50.37 30.93 34.22
C PHE A 9 -49.45 29.71 34.10
N GLU A 10 -49.99 28.50 34.25
CA GLU A 10 -49.24 27.25 34.10
C GLU A 10 -48.70 27.06 32.67
N LEU A 11 -49.49 27.43 31.65
CA LEU A 11 -49.05 27.41 30.26
C LEU A 11 -47.92 28.42 30.00
N SER A 12 -48.04 29.62 30.58
CA SER A 12 -47.00 30.64 30.48
C SER A 12 -45.70 30.19 31.14
N GLN A 13 -45.77 29.55 32.31
CA GLN A 13 -44.60 29.01 32.98
C GLN A 13 -43.91 27.94 32.13
N LYS A 14 -44.67 26.98 31.59
CA LYS A 14 -44.13 25.96 30.66
C LYS A 14 -43.51 26.57 29.41
N HIS A 15 -44.10 27.66 28.90
CA HIS A 15 -43.55 28.36 27.75
C HIS A 15 -42.17 28.95 28.05
N GLU A 16 -42.03 29.63 29.19
CA GLU A 16 -40.73 30.17 29.63
C GLU A 16 -39.70 29.06 29.84
N ASP A 17 -40.09 27.92 30.42
CA ASP A 17 -39.22 26.77 30.59
C ASP A 17 -38.73 26.24 29.22
N ILE A 18 -39.64 26.09 28.25
CA ILE A 18 -39.30 25.66 26.87
C ILE A 18 -38.36 26.66 26.21
N LEU A 19 -38.59 27.97 26.37
CA LEU A 19 -37.72 29.00 25.84
C LEU A 19 -36.32 28.94 26.47
N GLY A 20 -36.24 28.71 27.79
CA GLY A 20 -34.99 28.53 28.51
C GLY A 20 -34.19 27.32 28.03
N GLU A 21 -34.82 26.16 27.91
CA GLU A 21 -34.20 24.94 27.37
C GLU A 21 -33.69 25.15 25.93
N ARG A 22 -34.51 25.80 25.09
CA ARG A 22 -34.13 26.11 23.71
C ARG A 22 -32.92 27.03 23.64
N ALA A 23 -32.88 28.06 24.47
CA ALA A 23 -31.75 29.00 24.52
C ALA A 23 -30.44 28.29 24.89
N LEU A 24 -30.49 27.41 25.90
CA LEU A 24 -29.33 26.60 26.31
C LEU A 24 -28.87 25.64 25.21
N LEU A 25 -29.80 24.97 24.54
CA LEU A 25 -29.49 24.07 23.44
C LEU A 25 -28.83 24.81 22.28
N LEU A 26 -29.36 25.99 21.90
CA LEU A 26 -28.79 26.81 20.83
C LEU A 26 -27.37 27.25 21.17
N LEU A 27 -27.12 27.71 22.40
CA LEU A 27 -25.79 28.10 22.86
C LEU A 27 -24.80 26.94 22.75
N HIS A 28 -25.20 25.73 23.17
CA HIS A 28 -24.35 24.55 23.08
C HIS A 28 -24.07 24.15 21.62
N LEU A 29 -25.08 24.17 20.75
CA LEU A 29 -24.90 23.85 19.33
C LEU A 29 -23.99 24.86 18.62
N GLU A 30 -24.11 26.14 18.95
CA GLU A 30 -23.23 27.18 18.41
C GLU A 30 -21.78 26.98 18.84
N ALA A 31 -21.54 26.70 20.13
CA ALA A 31 -20.21 26.41 20.64
C ALA A 31 -19.58 25.18 19.95
N HIS A 32 -20.35 24.09 19.82
CA HIS A 32 -19.89 22.87 19.13
C HIS A 32 -19.60 23.12 17.65
N TYR A 33 -20.45 23.91 16.98
CA TYR A 33 -20.25 24.28 15.58
C TYR A 33 -18.95 25.07 15.38
N GLU A 34 -18.70 26.10 16.18
CA GLU A 34 -17.48 26.91 16.07
C GLU A 34 -16.23 26.08 16.40
N GLN A 35 -16.29 25.18 17.38
CA GLN A 35 -15.19 24.25 17.67
C GLN A 35 -14.88 23.36 16.46
N GLN A 36 -15.90 22.76 15.85
CA GLN A 36 -15.72 21.87 14.71
C GLN A 36 -15.20 22.62 13.47
N LYS A 37 -15.68 23.84 13.26
CA LYS A 37 -15.22 24.74 12.21
C LYS A 37 -13.75 25.12 12.40
N ALA A 38 -13.32 25.46 13.61
CA ALA A 38 -11.92 25.75 13.93
C ALA A 38 -11.02 24.52 13.69
N LYS A 39 -11.44 23.33 14.14
CA LYS A 39 -10.73 22.07 13.91
C LYS A 39 -10.57 21.76 12.42
N THR A 40 -11.64 21.94 11.64
CA THR A 40 -11.61 21.72 10.19
C THR A 40 -10.65 22.69 9.49
N LYS A 41 -10.67 23.97 9.87
CA LYS A 41 -9.73 24.98 9.36
C LYS A 41 -8.28 24.59 9.68
N GLN A 42 -8.00 24.19 10.92
CA GLN A 42 -6.67 23.75 11.34
C GLN A 42 -6.21 22.53 10.53
N GLN A 43 -7.06 21.51 10.37
CA GLN A 43 -6.74 20.33 9.58
C GLN A 43 -6.47 20.65 8.10
N CYS A 44 -7.24 21.58 7.52
CA CYS A 44 -7.02 22.06 6.16
C CYS A 44 -5.63 22.69 6.01
N LEU A 45 -5.25 23.61 6.91
CA LEU A 45 -3.95 24.26 6.91
C LEU A 45 -2.80 23.25 7.07
N MET A 46 -2.93 22.30 8.00
CA MET A 46 -1.92 21.25 8.18
C MET A 46 -1.81 20.35 6.93
N SER A 47 -2.93 19.97 6.32
CA SER A 47 -2.96 19.19 5.08
C SER A 47 -2.30 19.93 3.94
N GLN A 48 -2.56 21.23 3.80
CA GLN A 48 -1.93 22.06 2.79
C GLN A 48 -0.41 22.17 3.00
N ALA A 49 0.04 22.45 4.22
CA ALA A 49 1.47 22.51 4.53
C ALA A 49 2.19 21.17 4.26
N VAL A 50 1.54 20.04 4.59
CA VAL A 50 2.08 18.70 4.27
C VAL A 50 2.14 18.47 2.76
N LYS A 51 1.11 18.88 2.00
CA LYS A 51 1.11 18.78 0.53
C LYS A 51 2.22 19.61 -0.09
N GLU A 52 2.41 20.84 0.37
CA GLU A 52 3.48 21.73 -0.11
C GLU A 52 4.87 21.15 0.18
N ARG A 53 5.08 20.67 1.41
CA ARG A 53 6.31 19.96 1.79
C ARG A 53 6.55 18.74 0.90
N ASN A 54 5.53 17.91 0.70
CA ASN A 54 5.66 16.69 -0.11
C ASN A 54 5.95 17.01 -1.58
N ALA A 55 5.32 18.04 -2.13
CA ALA A 55 5.60 18.50 -3.49
C ALA A 55 7.06 18.96 -3.64
N GLN A 56 7.60 19.68 -2.65
CA GLN A 56 9.00 20.08 -2.64
C GLN A 56 9.94 18.88 -2.57
N ILE A 57 9.68 17.92 -1.67
CA ILE A 57 10.48 16.68 -1.56
C ILE A 57 10.47 15.90 -2.88
N LEU A 58 9.31 15.75 -3.51
CA LEU A 58 9.20 15.06 -4.79
C LEU A 58 10.00 15.75 -5.89
N LYS A 59 9.97 17.09 -5.93
CA LYS A 59 10.78 17.87 -6.86
C LYS A 59 12.28 17.66 -6.62
N ASP A 60 12.70 17.67 -5.36
CA ASP A 60 14.11 17.47 -4.99
C ASP A 60 14.59 16.06 -5.33
N LEU A 61 13.77 15.04 -5.09
CA LEU A 61 14.04 13.66 -5.49
C LEU A 61 14.13 13.52 -7.00
N GLN A 62 13.21 14.13 -7.76
CA GLN A 62 13.26 14.10 -9.22
C GLN A 62 14.53 14.78 -9.75
N ASN A 63 14.95 15.89 -9.15
CA ASN A 63 16.19 16.56 -9.50
C ASN A 63 17.41 15.69 -9.18
N ALA A 64 17.43 15.05 -8.00
CA ALA A 64 18.48 14.12 -7.62
C ALA A 64 18.55 12.94 -8.60
N GLU A 65 17.42 12.37 -8.99
CA GLU A 65 17.33 11.30 -9.98
C GLU A 65 17.90 11.73 -11.33
N LYS A 66 17.48 12.88 -11.87
CA LYS A 66 18.03 13.42 -13.13
C LYS A 66 19.53 13.67 -13.05
N ASN A 67 20.01 14.15 -11.92
CA ASN A 67 21.45 14.35 -11.69
C ASN A 67 22.21 13.01 -11.64
N LEU A 68 21.61 11.95 -11.10
CA LEU A 68 22.20 10.61 -11.10
C LEU A 68 22.14 9.97 -12.49
N GLN A 69 21.07 10.16 -13.25
CA GLN A 69 20.94 9.65 -14.62
C GLN A 69 21.93 10.32 -15.58
N THR A 70 22.16 11.62 -15.44
CA THR A 70 23.11 12.37 -16.29
C THR A 70 24.57 12.12 -15.91
N LYS A 71 24.85 11.72 -14.67
CA LYS A 71 26.19 11.30 -14.26
C LYS A 71 26.40 9.84 -14.63
N GLN A 72 27.42 9.56 -15.43
CA GLN A 72 27.87 8.17 -15.62
C GLN A 72 28.37 7.66 -14.26
N LEU A 73 27.59 6.79 -13.62
CA LEU A 73 27.78 6.36 -12.22
C LEU A 73 29.12 5.65 -11.97
N LEU A 74 29.70 5.04 -13.01
CA LEU A 74 30.99 4.38 -12.94
C LEU A 74 31.86 4.77 -14.14
N HIS A 75 33.15 4.97 -13.88
CA HIS A 75 34.14 5.22 -14.92
C HIS A 75 34.15 4.04 -15.91
N PRO A 76 34.30 4.28 -17.24
CA PRO A 76 34.33 3.22 -18.24
C PRO A 76 35.29 2.07 -17.92
N ASP A 77 36.43 2.36 -17.28
CA ASP A 77 37.40 1.34 -16.85
C ASP A 77 36.84 0.38 -15.81
N ILE A 78 36.00 0.85 -14.88
CA ILE A 78 35.38 0.01 -13.86
C ILE A 78 34.33 -0.90 -14.49
N ILE A 79 33.55 -0.37 -15.44
CA ILE A 79 32.58 -1.15 -16.23
C ILE A 79 33.30 -2.23 -17.04
N ASN A 80 34.43 -1.87 -17.66
CA ASN A 80 35.24 -2.80 -18.44
C ASN A 80 35.87 -3.89 -17.54
N LEU A 81 36.36 -3.51 -16.37
CA LEU A 81 36.88 -4.44 -15.37
C LEU A 81 35.80 -5.41 -14.88
N GLU A 82 34.60 -4.91 -14.55
CA GLU A 82 33.47 -5.74 -14.13
C GLU A 82 33.07 -6.73 -15.23
N THR A 83 32.98 -6.25 -16.47
CA THR A 83 32.67 -7.08 -17.64
C THR A 83 33.70 -8.19 -17.83
N HIS A 84 34.99 -7.85 -17.76
CA HIS A 84 36.08 -8.84 -17.85
C HIS A 84 36.09 -9.81 -16.67
N TYR A 85 35.79 -9.33 -15.45
CA TYR A 85 35.69 -10.17 -14.26
C TYR A 85 34.57 -11.21 -14.42
N TRP A 86 33.35 -10.78 -14.76
CA TRP A 86 32.23 -11.70 -14.97
C TRP A 86 32.49 -12.69 -16.12
N ALA A 87 33.11 -12.25 -17.22
CA ALA A 87 33.54 -13.15 -18.29
C ALA A 87 34.59 -14.17 -17.81
N SER A 88 35.52 -13.77 -16.93
CA SER A 88 36.50 -14.66 -16.32
C SER A 88 35.86 -15.68 -15.39
N VAL A 89 34.88 -15.24 -14.59
CA VAL A 89 34.06 -16.12 -13.75
C VAL A 89 33.35 -17.13 -14.62
N GLU A 90 32.70 -16.71 -15.71
CA GLU A 90 32.03 -17.61 -16.65
C GLU A 90 32.95 -18.65 -17.29
N ARG A 91 34.18 -18.26 -17.67
CA ARG A 91 35.18 -19.19 -18.21
C ARG A 91 35.70 -20.20 -17.20
N LYS A 92 35.75 -19.82 -15.92
CA LYS A 92 36.19 -20.68 -14.82
C LYS A 92 35.05 -21.46 -14.19
N LEU A 93 33.80 -21.27 -14.65
CA LEU A 93 32.68 -22.02 -14.14
C LEU A 93 32.83 -23.49 -14.56
N PRO A 94 32.72 -24.42 -13.60
CA PRO A 94 32.82 -25.84 -13.91
C PRO A 94 31.72 -26.31 -14.87
N GLU A 95 32.02 -27.37 -15.62
CA GLU A 95 31.06 -27.97 -16.57
C GLU A 95 29.74 -28.39 -15.91
N TRP A 96 29.77 -28.74 -14.62
CA TRP A 96 28.56 -29.14 -13.89
C TRP A 96 27.50 -28.03 -13.77
N LYS A 97 27.84 -26.75 -14.00
CA LYS A 97 26.87 -25.65 -14.07
C LYS A 97 25.81 -25.90 -15.17
N GLN A 98 26.18 -26.60 -16.24
CA GLN A 98 25.26 -26.94 -17.33
C GLN A 98 24.20 -27.97 -16.91
N TYR A 99 24.45 -28.69 -15.81
CA TYR A 99 23.51 -29.64 -15.22
C TYR A 99 22.71 -29.05 -14.06
N LEU A 100 22.78 -27.73 -13.83
CA LEU A 100 21.93 -27.07 -12.84
C LEU A 100 20.46 -27.16 -13.28
N PRO A 101 19.56 -27.64 -12.39
CA PRO A 101 18.14 -27.77 -12.70
C PRO A 101 17.57 -26.43 -13.18
N GLY A 102 17.17 -26.37 -14.45
CA GLY A 102 16.47 -25.22 -15.05
C GLY A 102 17.21 -24.43 -16.14
N LYS A 103 18.48 -24.73 -16.47
CA LYS A 103 19.21 -23.99 -17.55
C LYS A 103 19.95 -24.81 -18.61
N GLY A 104 19.97 -26.15 -18.55
CA GLY A 104 20.66 -26.98 -19.54
C GLY A 104 19.76 -28.04 -20.19
N GLN A 105 19.99 -28.34 -21.47
CA GLN A 105 19.44 -29.54 -22.11
C GLN A 105 20.00 -30.78 -21.41
N LEU A 106 19.11 -31.71 -21.04
CA LEU A 106 19.51 -32.99 -20.46
C LEU A 106 20.39 -33.76 -21.46
N PRO A 107 21.43 -34.47 -20.98
CA PRO A 107 22.19 -35.38 -21.83
C PRO A 107 21.25 -36.40 -22.50
N VAL A 108 21.49 -36.71 -23.78
CA VAL A 108 20.73 -37.71 -24.55
C VAL A 108 20.67 -39.07 -23.84
N SER A 109 21.67 -39.36 -23.00
CA SER A 109 21.73 -40.55 -22.13
C SER A 109 20.59 -40.62 -21.10
N GLU A 110 20.20 -39.49 -20.49
CA GLU A 110 19.10 -39.43 -19.52
C GLU A 110 17.72 -39.60 -20.21
N LEU A 111 17.56 -39.11 -21.44
CA LEU A 111 16.31 -39.26 -22.21
C LEU A 111 16.03 -40.72 -22.56
N LEU A 112 17.07 -41.50 -22.90
CA LEU A 112 16.97 -42.94 -23.14
C LEU A 112 16.59 -43.73 -21.87
N ARG A 113 17.09 -43.30 -20.70
CA ARG A 113 16.68 -43.90 -19.42
C ARG A 113 15.24 -43.56 -19.03
N GLN A 114 14.78 -42.34 -19.29
CA GLN A 114 13.39 -41.94 -19.03
C GLN A 114 12.39 -42.62 -19.97
N GLN A 115 12.76 -42.89 -21.23
CA GLN A 115 11.91 -43.68 -22.14
C GLN A 115 11.74 -45.12 -21.66
N LYS A 116 12.81 -45.77 -21.15
CA LYS A 116 12.72 -47.13 -20.58
C LYS A 116 11.89 -47.22 -19.30
N LEU A 117 11.80 -46.15 -18.51
CA LEU A 117 10.97 -46.11 -17.30
C LEU A 117 9.49 -45.76 -17.58
N LYS A 118 9.21 -44.99 -18.64
CA LYS A 118 7.82 -44.61 -19.00
C LYS A 118 6.99 -45.74 -19.60
N THR A 119 7.59 -46.77 -20.20
CA THR A 119 6.84 -47.89 -20.80
C THR A 119 6.30 -48.89 -19.76
N ARG A 120 6.62 -48.75 -18.47
CA ARG A 120 6.24 -49.73 -17.44
C ARG A 120 5.15 -49.30 -16.47
N GLN A 121 4.67 -48.05 -16.51
CA GLN A 121 3.60 -47.59 -15.61
C GLN A 121 2.63 -46.61 -16.32
N GLN A 122 1.67 -47.19 -17.05
CA GLN A 122 0.33 -46.65 -17.29
C GLN A 122 -0.60 -47.74 -16.72
N ASP A 123 -1.39 -47.54 -15.66
CA ASP A 123 -2.63 -46.74 -15.50
C ASP A 123 -3.07 -46.70 -14.01
N PRO A 124 -4.21 -46.09 -13.57
CA PRO A 124 -4.83 -44.79 -13.92
C PRO A 124 -5.07 -43.86 -12.68
N SER A 125 -5.48 -42.62 -12.96
CA SER A 125 -5.98 -41.48 -12.10
C SER A 125 -6.78 -41.83 -10.82
N PRO A 126 -6.94 -40.92 -9.80
CA PRO A 126 -7.37 -39.51 -9.98
C PRO A 126 -6.89 -38.44 -8.96
N ALA A 127 -7.17 -37.18 -9.31
CA ALA A 127 -7.36 -36.01 -8.45
C ALA A 127 -6.20 -35.51 -7.55
N GLN A 128 -5.77 -34.26 -7.77
CA GLN A 128 -6.10 -33.16 -6.86
C GLN A 128 -5.53 -31.82 -7.34
N CYS A 129 -6.42 -30.84 -7.43
CA CYS A 129 -6.09 -29.42 -7.35
C CYS A 129 -5.36 -29.12 -6.03
N LYS A 130 -4.51 -28.08 -6.05
CA LYS A 130 -4.39 -26.96 -5.07
C LYS A 130 -2.91 -26.60 -4.86
N GLY A 131 -2.61 -25.30 -4.93
CA GLY A 131 -1.28 -24.80 -4.54
C GLY A 131 -0.95 -23.37 -4.96
N LYS A 132 -1.93 -22.44 -5.01
CA LYS A 132 -1.58 -21.02 -4.91
C LYS A 132 -1.61 -20.64 -3.43
N PRO A 133 -0.59 -19.96 -2.88
CA PRO A 133 -0.61 -19.54 -1.49
C PRO A 133 -1.69 -18.48 -1.26
N PRO A 134 -2.35 -18.46 -0.09
CA PRO A 134 -3.37 -17.47 0.21
C PRO A 134 -2.75 -16.07 0.33
N ARG A 135 -3.37 -15.08 -0.31
CA ARG A 135 -3.01 -13.66 -0.09
C ARG A 135 -3.53 -13.18 1.27
N PRO A 136 -2.81 -12.29 1.97
CA PRO A 136 -3.28 -11.67 3.21
C PRO A 136 -4.52 -10.79 2.94
N LYS A 137 -5.49 -10.82 3.86
CA LYS A 137 -6.59 -9.84 3.87
C LYS A 137 -6.13 -8.55 4.53
N HIS A 138 -6.45 -7.41 3.91
CA HIS A 138 -6.30 -6.10 4.53
C HIS A 138 -7.35 -5.95 5.63
N ARG A 139 -6.91 -5.46 6.79
CA ARG A 139 -7.74 -5.07 7.93
C ARG A 139 -8.05 -3.59 7.85
#